data_AF-A0A958V5B1-F1
#
_entry.id   AF-A0A958V5B1-F1
#
_cell.length_a   1.000
_cell.length_b   1.000
_cell.length_c   1.000
_cell.angle_alpha   90.00
_cell.angle_beta   90.00
_cell.angle_gamma   90.00
#
_symmetry.space_group_name_H-M   'P 1'
#
loop_
_entity.id
_entity.type
_entity.pdbx_description
1 polymer ?
#
loop_
_entity_poly.entity_id
_entity_poly.type
_entity_poly.pdbx_seq_one_letter_code
_entity_poly.pdbx_strand_id
1 'polypeptide(L)'
;MKDLDERFEKAYTIASSFSEKLPPDIMLKIYAYYKQATSGNIFKEPTGDDSDSIRNAFKLNAWFQLRGVSESEAKKKYIELIELITKQKIV
;
A
#
# COMPACT_ATOMS: atom_id res chain seq x y z
N MET A 1 -7.57 0.54 17.90
CA MET A 1 -6.36 0.01 17.23
C MET A 1 -6.60 -1.40 16.73
N LYS A 2 -6.99 -2.36 17.59
CA LYS A 2 -7.29 -3.75 17.18
C LYS A 2 -8.24 -3.88 15.97
N ASP A 3 -9.34 -3.12 15.95
CA ASP A 3 -10.28 -3.06 14.81
C ASP A 3 -9.62 -2.59 13.49
N LEU A 4 -8.78 -1.55 13.57
CA LEU A 4 -8.11 -0.99 12.39
C LEU A 4 -7.08 -1.97 11.81
N ASP A 5 -6.36 -2.67 12.68
CA ASP A 5 -5.36 -3.66 12.27
C ASP A 5 -6.03 -4.87 11.63
N GLU A 6 -7.12 -5.39 12.22
CA GLU A 6 -7.89 -6.50 11.64
C GLU A 6 -8.47 -6.15 10.27
N ARG A 7 -9.01 -4.93 10.11
CA ARG A 7 -9.52 -4.45 8.82
C ARG A 7 -8.41 -4.24 7.80
N PHE A 8 -7.23 -3.78 8.23
CA PHE A 8 -6.06 -3.66 7.37
C PHE A 8 -5.57 -5.03 6.86
N GLU A 9 -5.51 -6.05 7.72
CA GLU A 9 -5.14 -7.42 7.32
C GLU A 9 -6.17 -8.03 6.34
N LYS A 10 -7.47 -7.79 6.56
CA LYS A 10 -8.52 -8.17 5.60
C LYS A 10 -8.31 -7.48 4.24
N ALA A 11 -8.06 -6.17 4.25
CA ALA A 11 -7.78 -5.41 3.03
C ALA A 11 -6.52 -5.92 2.31
N TYR A 12 -5.48 -6.28 3.05
CA TYR A 12 -4.25 -6.86 2.49
C TYR A 12 -4.52 -8.20 1.82
N THR A 13 -5.30 -9.07 2.47
CA THR A 13 -5.71 -10.36 1.92
C THR A 13 -6.47 -10.19 0.60
N ILE A 14 -7.43 -9.26 0.57
CA ILE A 14 -8.19 -8.93 -0.65
C ILE A 14 -7.26 -8.42 -1.75
N ALA A 15 -6.41 -7.44 -1.45
CA ALA A 15 -5.46 -6.88 -2.42
C ALA A 15 -4.50 -7.94 -2.99
N SER A 16 -4.07 -8.89 -2.15
CA SER A 16 -3.18 -9.99 -2.55
C SER A 16 -3.88 -11.03 -3.45
N SER A 17 -5.22 -11.04 -3.47
CA SER A 17 -6.02 -11.93 -4.30
C SER A 17 -6.34 -11.37 -5.70
N PHE A 18 -5.96 -10.11 -5.98
CA PHE A 18 -6.18 -9.51 -7.30
C PHE A 18 -5.38 -10.25 -8.38
N SER A 19 -6.10 -10.96 -9.25
CA SER A 19 -5.55 -11.69 -10.39
C SER A 19 -5.36 -10.81 -11.62
N GLU A 20 -6.17 -9.75 -11.75
CA GLU A 20 -6.05 -8.78 -12.83
C GLU A 20 -5.04 -7.68 -12.50
N LYS A 21 -4.27 -7.29 -13.51
CA LYS A 21 -3.29 -6.22 -13.37
C LYS A 21 -4.01 -4.87 -13.30
N LEU A 22 -4.06 -4.30 -12.11
CA LEU A 22 -4.55 -2.95 -11.87
C LEU A 22 -3.70 -1.90 -12.62
N PRO A 23 -4.25 -0.71 -12.88
CA PRO A 23 -3.48 0.41 -13.42
C PRO A 23 -2.21 0.68 -12.59
N PRO A 24 -1.08 1.05 -13.22
CA PRO A 24 0.20 1.26 -12.53
C PRO A 24 0.15 2.25 -11.37
N ASP A 25 -0.62 3.33 -11.50
CA ASP A 25 -0.77 4.35 -10.44
C ASP A 25 -1.50 3.79 -9.21
N ILE A 26 -2.49 2.92 -9.41
CA ILE A 26 -3.19 2.23 -8.32
C ILE A 26 -2.25 1.26 -7.62
N MET A 27 -1.47 0.48 -8.36
CA MET A 27 -0.47 -0.43 -7.78
C MET A 27 0.57 0.33 -6.94
N LEU A 28 1.01 1.50 -7.39
CA LEU A 28 1.94 2.35 -6.64
C LEU A 28 1.30 2.90 -5.35
N LYS A 29 0.03 3.31 -5.39
CA LYS A 29 -0.70 3.76 -4.18
C LYS A 29 -0.88 2.63 -3.17
N ILE A 30 -1.27 1.43 -3.60
CA ILE A 30 -1.39 0.24 -2.75
C ILE A 30 -0.04 -0.02 -2.06
N TYR A 31 1.05 -0.05 -2.83
CA TYR A 31 2.40 -0.23 -2.29
C TYR A 31 2.79 0.84 -1.27
N ALA A 32 2.59 2.12 -1.62
CA ALA A 32 2.98 3.24 -0.77
C ALA A 32 2.25 3.23 0.57
N TYR A 33 0.92 3.07 0.56
CA TYR A 33 0.13 3.00 1.79
C TYR A 33 0.49 1.77 2.63
N TYR A 34 0.70 0.61 2.02
CA TYR A 34 1.15 -0.59 2.74
C TYR A 34 2.51 -0.37 3.42
N LYS A 35 3.49 0.18 2.70
CA LYS A 35 4.82 0.45 3.25
C LYS A 35 4.79 1.50 4.35
N GLN A 36 4.00 2.56 4.20
CA GLN A 36 3.84 3.56 5.25
C GLN A 36 3.12 2.97 6.48
N ALA A 37 2.13 2.10 6.29
CA ALA A 37 1.39 1.44 7.37
C ALA A 37 2.23 0.43 8.17
N THR A 38 3.26 -0.17 7.56
CA THR A 38 4.06 -1.26 8.15
C THR A 38 5.48 -0.84 8.53
N SER A 39 6.00 0.23 7.93
CA SER A 39 7.38 0.67 8.10
C SER A 39 7.51 2.16 8.39
N GLY A 40 6.41 2.92 8.40
CA GLY A 40 6.43 4.36 8.61
C GLY A 40 7.40 5.08 7.67
N ASN A 41 8.11 6.08 8.20
CA ASN A 41 9.12 6.85 7.45
C ASN A 41 10.49 6.13 7.35
N ILE A 42 10.57 4.82 7.59
CA ILE A 42 11.82 4.05 7.50
C ILE A 42 12.03 3.63 6.04
N PHE A 43 12.24 4.62 5.17
CA PHE A 43 12.40 4.41 3.74
C PHE A 43 13.60 3.52 3.45
N LYS A 44 13.36 2.43 2.71
CA LYS A 44 14.38 1.50 2.24
C LYS A 44 14.12 1.22 0.78
N GLU A 45 15.21 1.08 0.02
CA GLU A 45 15.11 0.74 -1.38
C GLU A 45 14.46 -0.64 -1.54
N PRO A 46 13.47 -0.79 -2.43
CA PRO A 46 12.85 -2.09 -2.68
C PRO A 46 13.91 -3.08 -3.19
N THR A 47 14.00 -4.25 -2.56
CA THR A 47 14.90 -5.33 -2.99
C THR A 47 14.38 -5.97 -4.28
N GLY A 48 15.25 -6.21 -5.27
CA GLY A 48 14.90 -6.83 -6.55
C GLY A 48 16.08 -6.86 -7.54
N ASP A 49 15.84 -7.41 -8.73
CA ASP A 49 16.82 -7.44 -9.83
C ASP A 49 17.08 -6.03 -10.40
N ASP A 50 18.30 -5.76 -10.89
CA ASP A 50 18.72 -4.44 -11.39
C ASP A 50 17.89 -3.99 -12.61
N SER A 51 17.33 -4.97 -13.35
CA SER A 51 16.40 -4.76 -14.46
C SER A 51 15.08 -4.08 -14.06
N ASP A 52 14.74 -4.06 -12.76
CA ASP A 52 13.55 -3.42 -12.18
C ASP A 52 13.84 -2.05 -11.53
N SER A 53 15.04 -1.49 -11.72
CA SER A 53 15.49 -0.22 -11.09
C SER A 53 14.50 0.94 -11.25
N ILE A 54 13.93 1.15 -12.44
CA ILE A 54 12.92 2.19 -12.70
C ILE A 54 11.65 1.95 -11.87
N ARG A 55 11.17 0.70 -11.81
CA ARG A 55 9.98 0.33 -11.04
C ARG A 55 10.23 0.52 -9.54
N ASN A 56 11.42 0.18 -9.06
CA ASN A 56 11.82 0.36 -7.68
C ASN A 56 11.91 1.86 -7.32
N ALA A 57 12.44 2.69 -8.22
CA ALA A 57 12.45 4.14 -8.04
C ALA A 57 11.03 4.72 -7.93
N PHE A 58 10.08 4.27 -8.77
CA PHE A 58 8.68 4.71 -8.66
C PHE A 58 8.02 4.28 -7.35
N LYS A 59 8.25 3.04 -6.92
CA LYS A 59 7.76 2.52 -5.62
C LYS A 59 8.30 3.35 -4.46
N LEU A 60 9.61 3.59 -4.45
CA LEU A 60 10.29 4.35 -3.41
C LEU A 60 9.79 5.81 -3.39
N ASN A 61 9.64 6.45 -4.55
CA ASN A 61 9.09 7.80 -4.67
C ASN A 61 7.65 7.87 -4.14
N ALA A 62 6.78 6.95 -4.55
CA ALA A 62 5.40 6.90 -4.07
C ALA A 62 5.33 6.75 -2.54
N TRP A 63 6.20 5.92 -1.95
CA TRP A 63 6.29 5.81 -0.49
C TRP A 63 6.82 7.11 0.15
N PHE A 64 7.88 7.71 -0.41
CA PHE A 64 8.44 8.98 0.07
C PHE A 64 7.42 10.13 0.10
N GLN A 65 6.49 10.17 -0.86
CA GLN A 65 5.42 11.18 -0.90
C GLN A 65 4.48 11.11 0.30
N LEU A 66 4.44 9.99 1.01
CA LEU A 66 3.66 9.81 2.25
C LEU A 66 4.43 10.16 3.52
N ARG A 67 5.61 10.77 3.41
CA ARG A 67 6.40 11.19 4.58
C ARG A 67 5.55 12.05 5.52
N GLY A 68 5.53 11.65 6.79
CA GLY A 68 4.78 12.35 7.84
C GLY A 68 3.34 11.86 8.02
N VAL A 69 2.82 11.02 7.13
CA VAL A 69 1.57 10.29 7.34
C VAL A 69 1.79 9.24 8.44
N SER A 70 0.93 9.21 9.46
CA SER A 70 1.04 8.20 10.52
C SER A 70 0.71 6.80 10.00
N GLU A 71 1.23 5.75 10.65
CA GLU A 71 0.90 4.36 10.31
C GLU A 71 -0.61 4.12 10.33
N SER A 72 -1.31 4.66 11.33
CA SER A 72 -2.77 4.52 11.46
C SER A 72 -3.53 5.19 10.30
N GLU A 73 -3.05 6.33 9.82
CA GLU A 73 -3.68 7.01 8.69
C GLU A 73 -3.37 6.30 7.37
N ALA A 74 -2.16 5.77 7.22
CA ALA A 74 -1.81 4.93 6.08
C ALA A 74 -2.68 3.66 6.02
N LYS A 75 -2.95 3.00 7.15
CA LYS A 75 -3.88 1.86 7.22
C LYS A 75 -5.29 2.24 6.76
N LYS A 76 -5.82 3.38 7.22
CA LYS A 76 -7.14 3.87 6.80
C LYS A 76 -7.20 4.13 5.29
N LYS A 77 -6.20 4.84 4.74
CA LYS A 77 -6.13 5.12 3.29
C LYS A 77 -5.96 3.85 2.47
N TYR A 78 -5.22 2.86 2.98
CA TYR A 78 -5.11 1.55 2.35
C TYR A 78 -6.46 0.85 2.28
N ILE A 79 -7.19 0.78 3.41
CA ILE A 79 -8.53 0.18 3.47
C ILE A 79 -9.48 0.89 2.50
N GLU A 80 -9.57 2.22 2.57
CA GLU A 80 -10.42 3.04 1.68
C GLU A 80 -10.12 2.79 0.20
N LEU A 81 -8.84 2.66 -0.16
CA LEU A 81 -8.43 2.36 -1.53
C LEU A 81 -8.90 0.97 -1.98
N ILE A 82 -8.76 -0.05 -1.12
CA ILE A 82 -9.23 -1.40 -1.46
C ILE A 82 -10.76 -1.43 -1.55
N GLU A 83 -11.47 -0.78 -0.62
CA GLU A 83 -12.93 -0.65 -0.67
C GLU A 83 -13.41 0.04 -1.96
N LEU A 84 -12.70 1.07 -2.41
CA LEU A 84 -12.99 1.77 -3.66
C LEU A 84 -12.82 0.87 -4.88
N ILE A 85 -11.76 0.05 -4.90
CA ILE A 85 -11.46 -0.86 -6.02
C ILE A 85 -12.48 -2.01 -6.08
N THR A 86 -12.79 -2.63 -4.95
CA THR A 86 -13.71 -3.77 -4.88
C THR A 86 -15.18 -3.36 -4.81
N LYS A 87 -15.46 -2.08 -4.53
CA LYS A 87 -16.80 -1.55 -4.24
C LYS A 87 -17.46 -2.28 -3.05
N GLN A 88 -16.65 -2.79 -2.12
CA GLN A 88 -17.09 -3.53 -0.95
C GLN A 88 -16.52 -2.90 0.31
N LYS A 89 -17.35 -2.71 1.34
CA LYS A 89 -16.91 -2.23 2.65
C LYS A 89 -16.24 -3.34 3.46
N ILE A 90 -15.09 -3.03 4.05
CA ILE A 90 -14.32 -3.93 4.89
C ILE A 90 -14.67 -3.61 6.34
N VAL A 91 -15.54 -4.47 6.89
CA VAL A 91 -16.02 -4.45 8.28
C VAL A 91 -15.20 -5.36 9.15
#